data_AF-A0A3S9M8D5-F1
#
_entry.id   AF-A0A3S9M8D5-F1
#
_cell.length_a   1.000
_cell.length_b   1.000
_cell.length_c   1.000
_cell.angle_alpha   90.00
_cell.angle_beta   90.00
_cell.angle_gamma   90.00
#
_symmetry.space_group_name_H-M   'P 1'
#
loop_
_entity.id
_entity.type
_entity.pdbx_description
1 polymer ?
#
loop_
_entity_poly.entity_id
_entity_poly.type
_entity_poly.pdbx_seq_one_letter_code
_entity_poly.pdbx_strand_id
1 'polypeptide(L)'
;MSSAQLIRSARDCLVQVRGRTAGSGFLAAPGYVVTCAHVSGVTGSAVELYWQGRQLRGTVRAASPAPDDEGLWPYPDLAIVELQDPPEDHPCAWWHDQIPVGGQQLTAAGYSDKYTYEPEIVTSTFTYQGDQDFHDGLMLRLKQDEVTPGMSGGPVLDLSAGGVCAVVKATRMDSTDMGGLATPVGALRCLDPTAYRTLVRAHDAHHAADPRWPDTLAHQDAPRGRAILPPRTQRTLFGLLAAVSAPAPESLLPAFHEAAGRYAAPPRLPLHEHRDVISELQAFVVAERRVPGSLLYAAAVARELSGPAAERLRFWIEMRVESLGLDGHELARELKAPRTRSGVPRSVMIRLKPSAVDPSRYHVAMWRYAGPDAISPAAAESDALPLQEALEHARSLLPEQLAILGRSGGDPAMVELIVPQDLMEQDFDEWKPWARKAWSSLGRKHPVVLRDLERFDDDELHQYWRSRWQRFMAGAASGGPAMALACDAEADQEMLEGWIESEPSLAALVLAGSLRIPSSGAVLEVALASGVPVILWRRSDPQRCSASAYSGCPHRIPRDCSTAEDAGSCPAKAFFTDLRTDVAATEPPQWPERVRQLRGKAAAGSTGGHHAKDLVLLWDDPERRLPEAPLRYA
;
A
#
# COMPACT_ATOMS: atom_id res chain seq x y z
N MET A 1 13.41 1.18 37.61
CA MET A 1 12.64 0.05 38.19
C MET A 1 13.32 -1.25 37.77
N SER A 2 13.34 -2.28 38.61
CA SER A 2 14.10 -3.50 38.30
C SER A 2 13.28 -4.45 37.42
N SER A 3 13.93 -5.09 36.45
CA SER A 3 13.30 -6.11 35.58
C SER A 3 12.59 -7.22 36.36
N ALA A 4 13.02 -7.47 37.61
CA ALA A 4 12.38 -8.41 38.52
C ALA A 4 10.94 -8.04 38.89
N GLN A 5 10.58 -6.75 38.95
CA GLN A 5 9.20 -6.31 39.21
C GLN A 5 8.28 -6.68 38.04
N LEU A 6 8.73 -6.42 36.80
CA LEU A 6 7.98 -6.74 35.60
C LEU A 6 7.74 -8.24 35.44
N ILE A 7 8.78 -9.05 35.68
CA ILE A 7 8.67 -10.52 35.67
C ILE A 7 7.66 -11.00 36.72
N ARG A 8 7.67 -10.41 37.93
CA ARG A 8 6.66 -10.74 38.96
C ARG A 8 5.24 -10.39 38.51
N SER A 9 5.01 -9.18 38.00
CA SER A 9 3.69 -8.78 37.51
C SER A 9 3.18 -9.67 36.37
N ALA A 10 4.07 -10.11 35.48
CA ALA A 10 3.70 -11.08 34.44
C ALA A 10 3.35 -12.46 35.02
N ARG A 11 4.08 -12.93 36.04
CA ARG A 11 3.76 -14.17 36.76
C ARG A 11 2.41 -14.10 37.48
N ASP A 12 2.07 -12.94 38.03
CA ASP A 12 0.78 -12.72 38.69
C ASP A 12 -0.41 -12.81 37.72
N CYS A 13 -0.17 -12.57 36.42
CA CYS A 13 -1.15 -12.70 35.35
C CYS A 13 -1.18 -14.10 34.72
N LEU A 14 -0.28 -15.01 35.08
CA LEU A 14 -0.10 -16.29 34.41
C LEU A 14 -1.20 -17.29 34.78
N VAL A 15 -1.79 -17.93 33.78
CA VAL A 15 -2.81 -18.97 33.96
C VAL A 15 -2.35 -20.29 33.37
N GLN A 16 -2.63 -21.39 34.06
CA GLN A 16 -2.49 -22.71 33.48
C GLN A 16 -3.74 -22.98 32.64
N VAL A 17 -3.56 -23.44 31.41
CA VAL A 17 -4.65 -23.72 30.48
C VAL A 17 -4.74 -25.23 30.29
N ARG A 18 -5.93 -25.79 30.54
CA ARG A 18 -6.28 -27.20 30.26
C ARG A 18 -7.40 -27.21 29.24
N GLY A 19 -7.02 -27.09 27.98
CA GLY A 19 -7.91 -27.14 26.83
C GLY A 19 -7.70 -28.43 26.03
N ARG A 20 -7.46 -28.27 24.73
CA ARG A 20 -7.04 -29.36 23.84
C ARG A 20 -5.73 -30.00 24.31
N THR A 21 -4.77 -29.20 24.74
CA THR A 21 -3.55 -29.68 25.40
C THR A 21 -3.32 -28.91 26.69
N ALA A 22 -2.49 -29.47 27.58
CA ALA A 22 -2.00 -28.71 28.73
C ALA A 22 -1.02 -27.64 28.24
N GLY A 23 -1.18 -26.42 28.76
CA GLY A 23 -0.33 -25.30 28.40
C GLY A 23 -0.49 -24.13 29.36
N SER A 24 -0.11 -22.96 28.87
CA SER A 24 -0.10 -21.71 29.61
C SER A 24 -0.92 -20.65 28.88
N GLY A 25 -1.25 -19.58 29.59
CA GLY A 25 -1.88 -18.38 29.08
C GLY A 25 -1.60 -17.22 30.01
N PHE A 26 -2.10 -16.05 29.69
CA PHE A 26 -2.06 -14.92 30.62
C PHE A 26 -3.35 -14.10 30.57
N LEU A 27 -3.72 -13.55 31.72
CA LEU A 27 -4.80 -12.57 31.86
C LEU A 27 -4.40 -11.30 31.13
N ALA A 28 -5.10 -11.01 30.05
CA ALA A 28 -4.71 -10.03 29.05
C ALA A 28 -5.57 -8.77 29.17
N ALA A 29 -6.84 -8.92 29.54
CA ALA A 29 -7.78 -7.86 29.88
C ALA A 29 -8.77 -8.39 30.93
N PRO A 30 -9.58 -7.54 31.59
CA PRO A 30 -10.60 -8.00 32.52
C PRO A 30 -11.53 -9.03 31.87
N GLY A 31 -11.54 -10.25 32.38
CA GLY A 31 -12.34 -11.35 31.83
C GLY A 31 -11.75 -12.08 30.62
N TYR A 32 -10.54 -11.75 30.18
CA TYR A 32 -9.95 -12.34 28.97
C TYR A 32 -8.55 -12.92 29.21
N VAL A 33 -8.32 -14.10 28.63
CA VAL A 33 -7.03 -14.79 28.58
C VAL A 33 -6.57 -14.90 27.14
N VAL A 34 -5.28 -14.63 26.90
CA VAL A 34 -4.59 -14.94 25.64
C VAL A 34 -3.74 -16.19 25.84
N THR A 35 -3.77 -17.08 24.87
CA THR A 35 -3.02 -18.35 24.84
C THR A 35 -2.79 -18.80 23.39
N CYS A 36 -2.18 -19.95 23.20
CA CYS A 36 -2.09 -20.60 21.90
C CYS A 36 -3.38 -21.32 21.55
N ALA A 37 -3.65 -21.42 20.25
CA ALA A 37 -4.86 -22.06 19.77
C ALA A 37 -4.73 -23.59 19.80
N HIS A 38 -3.53 -24.14 19.58
CA HIS A 38 -3.28 -25.57 19.79
C HIS A 38 -3.48 -26.03 21.24
N VAL A 39 -3.34 -25.11 22.22
CA VAL A 39 -3.53 -25.34 23.65
C VAL A 39 -5.02 -25.28 24.01
N SER A 40 -5.69 -24.19 23.64
CA SER A 40 -7.09 -23.95 24.03
C SER A 40 -8.12 -24.68 23.16
N GLY A 41 -7.78 -24.98 21.90
CA GLY A 41 -8.68 -25.53 20.90
C GLY A 41 -9.21 -24.46 19.93
N VAL A 42 -10.25 -24.81 19.20
CA VAL A 42 -10.87 -23.94 18.18
C VAL A 42 -11.94 -23.03 18.79
N THR A 43 -12.42 -22.06 18.02
CA THR A 43 -13.50 -21.15 18.43
C THR A 43 -14.73 -21.92 18.90
N GLY A 44 -15.29 -21.52 20.05
CA GLY A 44 -16.42 -22.19 20.71
C GLY A 44 -16.01 -23.26 21.73
N SER A 45 -14.75 -23.68 21.78
CA SER A 45 -14.28 -24.69 22.75
C SER A 45 -14.42 -24.18 24.19
N ALA A 46 -14.88 -25.04 25.09
CA ALA A 46 -14.81 -24.80 26.53
C ALA A 46 -13.40 -25.11 27.03
N VAL A 47 -12.89 -24.30 27.95
CA VAL A 47 -11.52 -24.40 28.46
C VAL A 47 -11.55 -24.30 29.98
N GLU A 48 -10.84 -25.19 30.65
CA GLU A 48 -10.57 -25.07 32.08
C GLU A 48 -9.25 -24.34 32.30
N LEU A 49 -9.24 -23.38 33.22
CA LEU A 49 -8.05 -22.60 33.55
C LEU A 49 -7.80 -22.64 35.05
N TYR A 50 -6.54 -22.52 35.44
CA TYR A 50 -6.15 -22.40 36.85
C TYR A 50 -5.30 -21.15 37.03
N TRP A 51 -5.75 -20.28 37.91
CA TRP A 51 -5.06 -19.03 38.25
C TRP A 51 -4.88 -18.97 39.77
N GLN A 52 -3.63 -18.93 40.23
CA GLN A 52 -3.29 -18.91 41.68
C GLN A 52 -4.03 -19.99 42.48
N GLY A 53 -4.14 -21.20 41.92
CA GLY A 53 -4.84 -22.34 42.53
C GLY A 53 -6.37 -22.31 42.41
N ARG A 54 -6.98 -21.22 41.93
CA ARG A 54 -8.41 -21.13 41.65
C ARG A 54 -8.73 -21.69 40.27
N GLN A 55 -9.67 -22.62 40.20
CA GLN A 55 -10.22 -23.10 38.93
C GLN A 55 -11.18 -22.06 38.34
N LEU A 56 -11.02 -21.79 37.05
CA LEU A 56 -11.84 -20.89 36.24
C LEU A 56 -12.34 -21.65 35.02
N ARG A 57 -13.43 -21.16 34.44
CA ARG A 57 -14.00 -21.67 33.19
C ARG A 57 -14.03 -20.56 32.16
N GLY A 58 -13.70 -20.91 30.92
CA GLY A 58 -13.73 -19.99 29.80
C GLY A 58 -14.22 -20.62 28.52
N THR A 59 -14.50 -19.77 27.53
CA THR A 59 -14.88 -20.17 26.17
C THR A 59 -13.96 -19.48 25.17
N VAL A 60 -13.43 -20.23 24.20
CA VAL A 60 -12.62 -19.67 23.11
C VAL A 60 -13.53 -18.81 22.23
N ARG A 61 -13.29 -17.50 22.20
CA ARG A 61 -14.06 -16.55 21.37
C ARG A 61 -13.49 -16.37 19.99
N ALA A 62 -12.17 -16.47 19.86
CA ALA A 62 -11.50 -16.51 18.58
C ALA A 62 -10.23 -17.33 18.74
N ALA A 63 -9.89 -18.08 17.70
CA ALA A 63 -8.68 -18.87 17.63
C ALA A 63 -8.27 -19.02 16.17
N SER A 64 -6.99 -19.27 15.93
CA SER A 64 -6.53 -19.78 14.64
C SER A 64 -7.34 -21.02 14.21
N PRO A 65 -7.42 -21.34 12.91
CA PRO A 65 -7.98 -22.61 12.50
C PRO A 65 -7.03 -23.76 12.88
N ALA A 66 -7.60 -24.92 13.20
CA ALA A 66 -6.83 -26.15 13.31
C ALA A 66 -6.29 -26.55 11.92
N PRO A 67 -5.11 -27.21 11.84
CA PRO A 67 -4.61 -27.73 10.57
C PRO A 67 -5.51 -28.84 10.02
N ASP A 68 -5.56 -28.97 8.69
CA ASP A 68 -6.36 -29.98 8.00
C ASP A 68 -5.83 -31.41 8.24
N ASP A 69 -4.53 -31.56 8.44
CA ASP A 69 -3.83 -32.83 8.73
C ASP A 69 -3.18 -32.81 10.13
N GLU A 70 -2.60 -33.94 10.58
CA GLU A 70 -1.76 -34.00 11.79
C GLU A 70 -0.48 -33.17 11.59
N GLY A 71 -0.58 -31.86 11.81
CA GLY A 71 0.48 -30.89 11.58
C GLY A 71 0.56 -29.81 12.66
N LEU A 72 1.54 -28.91 12.48
CA LEU A 72 1.68 -27.73 13.32
C LEU A 72 0.53 -26.77 13.04
N TRP A 73 0.02 -26.12 14.09
CA TRP A 73 -0.99 -25.11 13.92
C TRP A 73 -0.46 -23.95 13.07
N PRO A 74 -1.24 -23.48 12.06
CA PRO A 74 -0.81 -22.41 11.18
C PRO A 74 -0.63 -21.10 11.96
N TYR A 75 0.03 -20.12 11.34
CA TYR A 75 0.07 -18.77 11.89
C TYR A 75 -1.38 -18.22 12.07
N PRO A 76 -1.68 -17.45 13.13
CA PRO A 76 -0.77 -17.05 14.21
C PRO A 76 -0.64 -18.06 15.36
N ASP A 77 -1.44 -19.13 15.39
CA ASP A 77 -1.59 -20.05 16.53
C ASP A 77 -1.85 -19.30 17.86
N LEU A 78 -2.84 -18.42 17.83
CA LEU A 78 -3.27 -17.62 18.98
C LEU A 78 -4.77 -17.80 19.22
N ALA A 79 -5.16 -17.68 20.47
CA ALA A 79 -6.55 -17.74 20.89
C ALA A 79 -6.87 -16.71 21.98
N ILE A 80 -8.13 -16.25 21.94
CA ILE A 80 -8.75 -15.36 22.90
C ILE A 80 -9.81 -16.18 23.65
N VAL A 81 -9.65 -16.32 24.95
CA VAL A 81 -10.58 -17.02 25.84
C VAL A 81 -11.30 -15.99 26.71
N GLU A 82 -12.63 -16.00 26.68
CA GLU A 82 -13.46 -15.21 27.61
C GLU A 82 -13.81 -16.07 28.83
N LEU A 83 -13.59 -15.54 30.02
CA LEU A 83 -13.91 -16.18 31.29
C LEU A 83 -15.40 -16.00 31.61
N GLN A 84 -16.05 -17.06 32.11
CA GLN A 84 -17.48 -17.02 32.47
C GLN A 84 -17.72 -16.23 33.77
N ASP A 85 -16.91 -16.47 34.80
CA ASP A 85 -16.99 -15.83 36.11
C ASP A 85 -15.59 -15.32 36.53
N PRO A 86 -15.08 -14.25 35.91
CA PRO A 86 -13.74 -13.76 36.20
C PRO A 86 -13.62 -13.25 37.64
N PRO A 87 -12.50 -13.48 38.33
CA PRO A 87 -12.23 -12.86 39.62
C PRO A 87 -12.26 -11.33 39.52
N GLU A 88 -12.88 -10.66 40.49
CA GLU A 88 -12.80 -9.20 40.60
C GLU A 88 -11.34 -8.76 40.76
N ASP A 89 -10.97 -7.64 40.13
CA ASP A 89 -9.67 -6.98 40.24
C ASP A 89 -8.42 -7.82 39.92
N HIS A 90 -8.56 -8.91 39.16
CA HIS A 90 -7.40 -9.68 38.69
C HIS A 90 -6.42 -8.76 37.91
N PRO A 91 -5.10 -8.95 38.02
CA PRO A 91 -4.14 -8.17 37.24
C PRO A 91 -4.26 -8.56 35.76
N CYS A 92 -3.91 -7.63 34.88
CA CYS A 92 -3.80 -7.90 33.45
C CYS A 92 -2.39 -7.55 32.96
N ALA A 93 -1.83 -8.39 32.11
CA ALA A 93 -0.54 -8.12 31.51
C ALA A 93 -0.65 -7.04 30.43
N TRP A 94 0.24 -6.05 30.48
CA TRP A 94 0.38 -5.08 29.39
C TRP A 94 1.11 -5.74 28.21
N TRP A 95 0.64 -5.49 26.98
CA TRP A 95 1.32 -5.95 25.78
C TRP A 95 1.51 -4.83 24.76
N HIS A 96 2.51 -5.00 23.89
CA HIS A 96 2.80 -4.07 22.81
C HIS A 96 3.18 -4.80 21.52
N ASP A 97 3.07 -4.09 20.40
CA ASP A 97 3.27 -4.66 19.06
C ASP A 97 4.67 -4.37 18.48
N GLN A 98 5.57 -3.79 19.30
CA GLN A 98 6.97 -3.57 18.92
C GLN A 98 7.70 -4.90 18.80
N ILE A 99 8.36 -5.10 17.65
CA ILE A 99 9.25 -6.25 17.44
C ILE A 99 10.59 -5.96 18.12
N PRO A 100 11.11 -6.89 18.95
CA PRO A 100 12.41 -6.74 19.59
C PRO A 100 13.55 -6.53 18.60
N VAL A 101 14.64 -5.90 19.04
CA VAL A 101 15.86 -5.75 18.22
C VAL A 101 16.70 -7.02 18.30
N GLY A 102 17.32 -7.45 17.18
CA GLY A 102 18.19 -8.62 17.16
C GLY A 102 19.25 -8.61 18.25
N GLY A 103 19.41 -9.72 18.98
CA GLY A 103 20.31 -9.87 20.12
C GLY A 103 19.71 -9.47 21.48
N GLN A 104 18.49 -8.92 21.51
CA GLN A 104 17.82 -8.52 22.75
C GLN A 104 17.41 -9.73 23.60
N GLN A 105 17.55 -9.60 24.92
CA GLN A 105 17.09 -10.60 25.88
C GLN A 105 15.58 -10.47 26.15
N LEU A 106 14.88 -11.60 26.08
CA LEU A 106 13.46 -11.75 26.34
C LEU A 106 13.26 -12.78 27.44
N THR A 107 12.20 -12.64 28.24
CA THR A 107 11.88 -13.59 29.30
C THR A 107 10.51 -14.20 29.06
N ALA A 108 10.43 -15.51 28.89
CA ALA A 108 9.15 -16.21 28.85
C ALA A 108 8.77 -16.72 30.25
N ALA A 109 7.47 -16.77 30.53
CA ALA A 109 6.92 -17.43 31.70
C ALA A 109 5.84 -18.43 31.29
N GLY A 110 5.78 -19.58 31.96
CA GLY A 110 4.80 -20.61 31.67
C GLY A 110 4.73 -21.65 32.79
N TYR A 111 3.67 -22.45 32.81
CA TYR A 111 3.57 -23.64 33.64
C TYR A 111 4.32 -24.79 32.99
N SER A 112 5.07 -25.55 33.78
CA SER A 112 5.79 -26.74 33.32
C SER A 112 5.87 -27.76 34.45
N ASP A 113 5.74 -29.03 34.12
CA ASP A 113 5.94 -30.18 35.02
C ASP A 113 7.32 -30.85 34.79
N LYS A 114 8.22 -30.20 34.04
CA LYS A 114 9.53 -30.79 33.72
C LYS A 114 10.39 -31.07 34.97
N TYR A 115 10.27 -30.24 36.00
CA TYR A 115 11.11 -30.30 37.21
C TYR A 115 10.37 -30.83 38.45
N THR A 116 9.05 -31.02 38.37
CA THR A 116 8.16 -31.38 39.49
C THR A 116 6.99 -32.25 39.02
N TYR A 117 6.39 -33.04 39.91
CA TYR A 117 5.20 -33.84 39.58
C TYR A 117 3.94 -33.00 39.36
N GLU A 118 3.90 -31.78 39.89
CA GLU A 118 2.82 -30.82 39.70
C GLU A 118 3.32 -29.64 38.86
N PRO A 119 2.55 -29.15 37.86
CA PRO A 119 2.96 -28.02 37.05
C PRO A 119 3.24 -26.76 37.88
N GLU A 120 4.45 -26.22 37.76
CA GLU A 120 4.89 -25.02 38.46
C GLU A 120 5.25 -23.89 37.49
N ILE A 121 5.31 -22.66 37.98
CA ILE A 121 5.69 -21.51 37.16
C ILE A 121 7.19 -21.52 36.91
N VAL A 122 7.57 -21.76 35.65
CA VAL A 122 8.93 -21.69 35.15
C VAL A 122 9.13 -20.41 34.34
N THR A 123 10.32 -19.82 34.47
CA THR A 123 10.74 -18.68 33.66
C THR A 123 12.02 -19.03 32.92
N SER A 124 12.05 -18.77 31.60
CA SER A 124 13.20 -19.03 30.74
C SER A 124 13.63 -17.74 30.06
N THR A 125 14.94 -17.54 29.90
CA THR A 125 15.50 -16.31 29.32
C THR A 125 16.13 -16.61 27.98
N PHE A 126 15.68 -15.91 26.94
CA PHE A 126 16.09 -16.16 25.56
C PHE A 126 16.73 -14.94 24.93
N THR A 127 17.67 -15.17 24.02
CA THR A 127 18.09 -14.15 23.06
C THR A 127 17.24 -14.22 21.80
N TYR A 128 16.68 -13.09 21.39
CA TYR A 128 16.03 -12.93 20.09
C TYR A 128 17.04 -12.94 18.95
N GLN A 129 16.84 -13.80 17.95
CA GLN A 129 17.79 -14.03 16.85
C GLN A 129 17.33 -13.43 15.51
N GLY A 130 16.21 -12.71 15.51
CA GLY A 130 15.51 -12.30 14.29
C GLY A 130 14.23 -13.08 14.07
N ASP A 131 13.51 -12.67 13.05
CA ASP A 131 12.24 -13.19 12.62
C ASP A 131 12.39 -14.33 11.60
N GLN A 132 11.32 -15.10 11.44
CA GLN A 132 11.18 -16.13 10.42
C GLN A 132 9.73 -16.19 9.98
N ASP A 133 9.53 -16.21 8.67
CA ASP A 133 8.21 -16.50 8.10
C ASP A 133 7.86 -17.98 8.28
N PHE A 134 6.67 -18.21 8.83
CA PHE A 134 6.13 -19.53 9.09
C PHE A 134 4.65 -19.56 8.68
N HIS A 135 4.31 -20.29 7.61
CA HIS A 135 2.96 -20.33 7.03
C HIS A 135 2.39 -18.91 6.83
N ASP A 136 3.10 -18.08 6.07
CA ASP A 136 2.73 -16.70 5.70
C ASP A 136 2.60 -15.71 6.87
N GLY A 137 3.30 -15.94 7.98
CA GLY A 137 3.36 -14.96 9.07
C GLY A 137 4.62 -15.00 9.92
N LEU A 138 4.93 -13.83 10.50
CA LEU A 138 6.17 -13.57 11.25
C LEU A 138 6.18 -14.27 12.62
N MET A 139 7.23 -15.03 12.89
CA MET A 139 7.53 -15.66 14.18
C MET A 139 8.87 -15.17 14.74
N LEU A 140 8.96 -15.03 16.06
CA LEU A 140 10.22 -14.70 16.73
C LEU A 140 11.04 -15.96 17.00
N ARG A 141 12.32 -15.95 16.58
CA ARG A 141 13.25 -17.03 16.89
C ARG A 141 14.00 -16.73 18.19
N LEU A 142 13.91 -17.66 19.11
CA LEU A 142 14.52 -17.61 20.45
C LEU A 142 15.63 -18.65 20.57
N LYS A 143 16.72 -18.34 21.29
CA LYS A 143 17.83 -19.25 21.60
C LYS A 143 18.31 -19.07 23.05
N GLN A 144 19.28 -19.90 23.47
CA GLN A 144 20.01 -19.92 24.75
C GLN A 144 19.37 -20.74 25.86
N ASP A 145 18.05 -20.83 25.87
CA ASP A 145 17.30 -21.57 26.88
C ASP A 145 16.25 -22.46 26.20
N GLU A 146 15.59 -23.30 26.98
CA GLU A 146 14.60 -24.24 26.51
C GLU A 146 13.18 -23.74 26.74
N VAL A 147 12.33 -23.94 25.73
CA VAL A 147 10.88 -23.90 25.91
C VAL A 147 10.43 -25.29 26.35
N THR A 148 10.19 -25.47 27.64
CA THR A 148 9.77 -26.77 28.19
C THR A 148 8.29 -27.07 27.90
N PRO A 149 7.88 -28.35 27.87
CA PRO A 149 6.47 -28.72 27.73
C PRO A 149 5.58 -28.00 28.74
N GLY A 150 4.41 -27.55 28.29
CA GLY A 150 3.46 -26.76 29.09
C GLY A 150 3.64 -25.23 29.00
N MET A 151 4.80 -24.73 28.55
CA MET A 151 5.02 -23.29 28.42
C MET A 151 4.25 -22.64 27.25
N SER A 152 3.81 -23.43 26.27
CA SER A 152 3.04 -22.93 25.11
C SER A 152 1.83 -22.11 25.54
N GLY A 153 1.61 -20.98 24.88
CA GLY A 153 0.59 -20.00 25.23
C GLY A 153 0.99 -19.01 26.34
N GLY A 154 2.13 -19.22 27.00
CA GLY A 154 2.67 -18.29 28.00
C GLY A 154 3.21 -16.99 27.39
N PRO A 155 3.26 -15.88 28.17
CA PRO A 155 3.76 -14.60 27.69
C PRO A 155 5.28 -14.59 27.53
N VAL A 156 5.76 -13.89 26.50
CA VAL A 156 7.16 -13.50 26.29
C VAL A 156 7.30 -12.01 26.53
N LEU A 157 8.12 -11.64 27.51
CA LEU A 157 8.34 -10.27 27.97
C LEU A 157 9.53 -9.63 27.27
N ASP A 158 9.31 -8.43 26.77
CA ASP A 158 10.34 -7.48 26.44
C ASP A 158 10.60 -6.59 27.66
N LEU A 159 11.73 -6.83 28.34
CA LEU A 159 12.11 -6.08 29.54
C LEU A 159 12.52 -4.63 29.22
N SER A 160 12.87 -4.31 27.98
CA SER A 160 13.24 -2.97 27.54
C SER A 160 11.99 -2.11 27.26
N ALA A 161 11.01 -2.68 26.57
CA ALA A 161 9.75 -2.03 26.22
C ALA A 161 8.67 -2.15 27.34
N GLY A 162 8.89 -3.02 28.32
CA GLY A 162 8.11 -3.06 29.56
C GLY A 162 6.80 -3.83 29.47
N GLY A 163 6.67 -4.77 28.53
CA GLY A 163 5.44 -5.52 28.33
C GLY A 163 5.63 -6.86 27.64
N VAL A 164 4.52 -7.56 27.44
CA VAL A 164 4.46 -8.78 26.62
C VAL A 164 4.58 -8.39 25.14
N CYS A 165 5.51 -8.99 24.42
CA CYS A 165 5.70 -8.76 22.98
C CYS A 165 5.28 -9.96 22.13
N ALA A 166 5.25 -11.17 22.72
CA ALA A 166 4.92 -12.40 22.02
C ALA A 166 4.32 -13.46 22.96
N VAL A 167 3.86 -14.56 22.36
CA VAL A 167 3.28 -15.73 23.01
C VAL A 167 4.09 -16.95 22.61
N VAL A 168 4.50 -17.76 23.59
CA VAL A 168 5.31 -18.97 23.36
C VAL A 168 4.53 -19.97 22.51
N LYS A 169 5.07 -20.42 21.38
CA LYS A 169 4.40 -21.38 20.47
C LYS A 169 4.94 -22.82 20.59
N ALA A 170 6.22 -22.97 20.99
CA ALA A 170 6.97 -24.23 21.08
C ALA A 170 6.96 -25.09 19.80
N THR A 171 8.09 -25.11 19.08
CA THR A 171 8.61 -26.30 18.38
C THR A 171 9.94 -25.98 17.71
N ARG A 172 10.96 -26.79 18.01
CA ARG A 172 11.99 -27.16 17.04
C ARG A 172 12.37 -28.63 17.26
N MET A 173 12.52 -29.39 16.17
CA MET A 173 12.82 -30.82 16.15
C MET A 173 14.18 -31.17 16.79
N ASP A 174 14.27 -32.41 17.27
CA ASP A 174 15.41 -33.04 17.92
C ASP A 174 16.66 -33.10 17.01
N SER A 175 17.53 -32.08 17.03
CA SER A 175 18.96 -32.18 16.67
C SER A 175 19.74 -30.83 16.65
N THR A 176 19.33 -29.79 17.39
CA THR A 176 20.07 -28.50 17.38
C THR A 176 20.27 -27.95 18.79
N ASP A 177 21.30 -27.11 18.99
CA ASP A 177 21.68 -26.44 20.24
C ASP A 177 20.63 -25.41 20.75
N MET A 178 19.41 -25.91 20.99
CA MET A 178 18.20 -25.41 21.68
C MET A 178 17.75 -23.95 21.50
N GLY A 179 16.50 -23.81 21.04
CA GLY A 179 15.79 -22.54 20.89
C GLY A 179 14.29 -22.73 20.65
N GLY A 180 13.49 -21.69 20.88
CA GLY A 180 12.02 -21.70 20.78
C GLY A 180 11.47 -20.79 19.69
N LEU A 181 10.18 -20.94 19.40
CA LEU A 181 9.40 -20.00 18.58
C LEU A 181 8.36 -19.30 19.46
N ALA A 182 8.14 -18.02 19.17
CA ALA A 182 7.07 -17.25 19.78
C ALA A 182 6.33 -16.43 18.72
N THR A 183 5.00 -16.42 18.77
CA THR A 183 4.18 -15.60 17.90
C THR A 183 4.07 -14.18 18.49
N PRO A 184 4.38 -13.11 17.74
CA PRO A 184 4.11 -11.74 18.18
C PRO A 184 2.66 -11.56 18.63
N VAL A 185 2.45 -10.90 19.77
CA VAL A 185 1.10 -10.70 20.33
C VAL A 185 0.21 -9.84 19.43
N GLY A 186 0.81 -8.95 18.62
CA GLY A 186 0.09 -8.17 17.62
C GLY A 186 -0.64 -9.02 16.57
N ALA A 187 -0.22 -10.26 16.37
CA ALA A 187 -0.87 -11.20 15.46
C ALA A 187 -2.30 -11.59 15.87
N LEU A 188 -2.75 -11.21 17.09
CA LEU A 188 -4.16 -11.27 17.48
C LEU A 188 -5.08 -10.53 16.49
N ARG A 189 -4.57 -9.52 15.75
CA ARG A 189 -5.30 -8.81 14.70
C ARG A 189 -5.69 -9.70 13.50
N CYS A 190 -5.07 -10.87 13.37
CA CYS A 190 -5.39 -11.84 12.32
C CYS A 190 -6.52 -12.79 12.71
N LEU A 191 -6.99 -12.73 13.96
CA LEU A 191 -8.17 -13.48 14.42
C LEU A 191 -9.47 -12.77 14.04
N ASP A 192 -10.61 -13.27 14.52
CA ASP A 192 -11.91 -12.62 14.34
C ASP A 192 -11.85 -11.15 14.78
N PRO A 193 -12.16 -10.18 13.88
CA PRO A 193 -12.07 -8.76 14.20
C PRO A 193 -12.96 -8.33 15.37
N THR A 194 -14.13 -8.96 15.54
CA THR A 194 -15.06 -8.56 16.61
C THR A 194 -14.52 -8.96 17.98
N ALA A 195 -14.06 -10.21 18.12
CA ALA A 195 -13.42 -10.69 19.33
C ALA A 195 -12.15 -9.90 19.67
N TYR A 196 -11.31 -9.61 18.66
CA TYR A 196 -10.11 -8.80 18.82
C TYR A 196 -10.44 -7.39 19.35
N ARG A 197 -11.41 -6.70 18.73
CA ARG A 197 -11.82 -5.35 19.15
C ARG A 197 -12.35 -5.31 20.57
N THR A 198 -13.14 -6.29 20.98
CA THR A 198 -13.64 -6.40 22.35
C THR A 198 -12.48 -6.56 23.34
N LEU A 199 -11.57 -7.51 23.07
CA LEU A 199 -10.38 -7.75 23.89
C LEU A 199 -9.53 -6.49 24.01
N VAL A 200 -9.20 -5.86 22.88
CA VAL A 200 -8.22 -4.77 22.85
C VAL A 200 -8.75 -3.49 23.51
N ARG A 201 -10.05 -3.21 23.37
CA ARG A 201 -10.71 -2.09 24.09
C ARG A 201 -10.74 -2.34 25.60
N ALA A 202 -11.07 -3.55 26.03
CA ALA A 202 -11.06 -3.92 27.45
C ALA A 202 -9.65 -3.81 28.04
N HIS A 203 -8.63 -4.25 27.28
CA HIS A 203 -7.22 -4.13 27.66
C HIS A 203 -6.80 -2.67 27.83
N ASP A 204 -7.05 -1.83 26.81
CA ASP A 204 -6.65 -0.42 26.83
C ASP A 204 -7.35 0.37 27.93
N ALA A 205 -8.66 0.12 28.13
CA ALA A 205 -9.42 0.76 29.21
C ALA A 205 -8.90 0.36 30.59
N HIS A 206 -8.56 -0.92 30.80
CA HIS A 206 -7.98 -1.39 32.05
C HIS A 206 -6.63 -0.74 32.33
N HIS A 207 -5.70 -0.77 31.39
CA HIS A 207 -4.35 -0.21 31.59
C HIS A 207 -4.31 1.32 31.68
N ALA A 208 -5.38 1.99 31.24
CA ALA A 208 -5.57 3.43 31.47
C ALA A 208 -6.08 3.74 32.88
N ALA A 209 -6.89 2.86 33.46
CA ALA A 209 -7.47 3.02 34.81
C ALA A 209 -6.58 2.42 35.91
N ASP A 210 -5.80 1.39 35.58
CA ASP A 210 -5.03 0.58 36.53
C ASP A 210 -3.51 0.81 36.38
N PRO A 211 -2.87 1.50 37.34
CA PRO A 211 -1.44 1.78 37.30
C PRO A 211 -0.57 0.63 37.84
N ARG A 212 -1.15 -0.53 38.22
CA ARG A 212 -0.40 -1.64 38.84
C ARG A 212 0.67 -2.23 37.92
N TRP A 213 0.48 -2.18 36.60
CA TRP A 213 1.49 -2.68 35.67
C TRP A 213 2.76 -1.80 35.69
N PRO A 214 3.94 -2.37 36.00
CA PRO A 214 5.19 -1.62 36.18
C PRO A 214 5.64 -0.86 34.94
N ASP A 215 6.18 0.34 35.13
CA ASP A 215 6.85 1.09 34.06
C ASP A 215 8.34 0.81 34.00
N THR A 216 8.83 0.49 32.81
CA THR A 216 10.27 0.48 32.56
C THR A 216 10.72 1.88 32.16
N LEU A 217 11.89 2.29 32.67
CA LEU A 217 12.56 3.46 32.14
C LEU A 217 13.10 3.03 30.77
N ALA A 218 12.46 3.48 29.68
CA ALA A 218 12.96 3.21 28.34
C ALA A 218 14.42 3.67 28.24
N HIS A 219 15.31 2.81 27.72
CA HIS A 219 16.67 3.23 27.39
C HIS A 219 16.59 4.36 26.36
N GLN A 220 17.07 5.55 26.75
CA GLN A 220 17.07 6.74 25.93
C GLN A 220 18.21 6.69 24.90
N ASP A 221 18.08 5.87 23.85
CA ASP A 221 18.96 6.00 22.69
C ASP A 221 18.43 7.10 21.76
N ALA A 222 19.29 8.12 21.56
CA ALA A 222 18.95 9.46 21.08
C ALA A 222 18.30 9.60 19.68
N PRO A 223 18.44 8.68 18.70
CA PRO A 223 17.78 8.85 17.39
C PRO A 223 16.34 8.31 17.31
N ARG A 224 15.97 7.30 18.12
CA ARG A 224 14.62 6.66 18.10
C ARG A 224 13.60 7.32 19.05
N GLY A 225 14.07 8.22 19.92
CA GLY A 225 13.31 8.71 21.08
C GLY A 225 12.09 9.60 20.80
N ARG A 226 11.90 10.10 19.57
CA ARG A 226 10.72 10.94 19.23
C ARG A 226 9.55 10.14 18.65
N ALA A 227 9.82 9.09 17.86
CA ALA A 227 8.79 8.32 17.16
C ALA A 227 8.11 7.28 18.07
N ILE A 228 8.89 6.66 18.96
CA ILE A 228 8.38 5.64 19.88
C ILE A 228 7.75 6.31 21.10
N LEU A 229 6.50 5.97 21.40
CA LEU A 229 5.84 6.42 22.62
C LEU A 229 6.41 5.67 23.83
N PRO A 230 6.83 6.36 24.90
CA PRO A 230 7.17 5.71 26.16
C PRO A 230 5.99 4.86 26.68
N PRO A 231 6.22 3.75 27.40
CA PRO A 231 5.15 2.82 27.80
C PRO A 231 3.98 3.48 28.53
N ARG A 232 4.25 4.36 29.50
CA ARG A 232 3.20 5.18 30.16
C ARG A 232 2.37 5.97 29.16
N THR A 233 3.05 6.71 28.30
CA THR A 233 2.45 7.59 27.31
C THR A 233 1.61 6.80 26.31
N GLN A 234 2.07 5.63 25.91
CA GLN A 234 1.35 4.71 25.03
C GLN A 234 0.06 4.19 25.70
N ARG A 235 0.15 3.72 26.95
CA ARG A 235 -1.03 3.28 27.74
C ARG A 235 -2.08 4.37 27.85
N THR A 236 -1.66 5.60 28.20
CA THR A 236 -2.59 6.73 28.30
C THR A 236 -3.27 7.03 26.97
N LEU A 237 -2.52 7.07 25.86
CA LEU A 237 -3.09 7.31 24.53
C LEU A 237 -4.09 6.22 24.14
N PHE A 238 -3.74 4.96 24.34
CA PHE A 238 -4.61 3.83 24.00
C PHE A 238 -5.90 3.85 24.82
N GLY A 239 -5.83 4.19 26.11
CA GLY A 239 -7.01 4.42 26.93
C GLY A 239 -7.93 5.53 26.41
N LEU A 240 -7.36 6.66 25.99
CA LEU A 240 -8.11 7.77 25.41
C LEU A 240 -8.79 7.37 24.10
N LEU A 241 -8.11 6.57 23.26
CA LEU A 241 -8.65 6.05 22.00
C LEU A 241 -9.70 4.94 22.21
N ALA A 242 -9.57 4.11 23.24
CA ALA A 242 -10.57 3.11 23.59
C ALA A 242 -11.87 3.73 24.11
N ALA A 243 -11.78 4.91 24.74
CA ALA A 243 -12.93 5.65 25.25
C ALA A 243 -13.76 6.38 24.18
N VAL A 244 -13.31 6.40 22.92
CA VAL A 244 -14.06 7.03 21.81
C VAL A 244 -14.81 5.98 20.98
N SER A 245 -15.71 6.47 20.12
CA SER A 245 -16.46 5.63 19.19
C SER A 245 -15.51 4.82 18.33
N ALA A 246 -15.92 3.61 18.02
CA ALA A 246 -15.10 2.69 17.26
C ALA A 246 -14.95 3.16 15.80
N PRO A 247 -13.74 3.12 15.23
CA PRO A 247 -13.52 3.58 13.87
C PRO A 247 -14.25 2.67 12.88
N ALA A 248 -14.65 3.26 11.76
CA ALA A 248 -15.09 2.51 10.59
C ALA A 248 -13.88 1.77 10.01
N PRO A 249 -13.94 0.44 9.77
CA PRO A 249 -12.78 -0.31 9.26
C PRO A 249 -12.15 0.29 8.00
N GLU A 250 -12.98 0.83 7.10
CA GLU A 250 -12.55 1.47 5.85
C GLU A 250 -11.81 2.80 6.04
N SER A 251 -11.92 3.45 7.20
CA SER A 251 -11.26 4.74 7.45
C SER A 251 -9.83 4.60 7.98
N LEU A 252 -9.45 3.43 8.50
CA LEU A 252 -8.17 3.23 9.19
C LEU A 252 -6.97 3.24 8.24
N LEU A 253 -7.05 2.53 7.11
CA LEU A 253 -5.94 2.46 6.15
C LEU A 253 -5.63 3.82 5.49
N PRO A 254 -6.64 4.59 5.01
CA PRO A 254 -6.39 5.95 4.53
C PRO A 254 -5.76 6.85 5.59
N ALA A 255 -6.25 6.79 6.84
CA ALA A 255 -5.73 7.61 7.93
C ALA A 255 -4.31 7.20 8.36
N PHE A 256 -3.97 5.91 8.30
CA PHE A 256 -2.59 5.43 8.46
C PHE A 256 -1.67 6.04 7.40
N HIS A 257 -2.02 5.96 6.11
CA HIS A 257 -1.19 6.52 5.05
C HIS A 257 -1.04 8.04 5.16
N GLU A 258 -2.10 8.76 5.55
CA GLU A 258 -2.05 10.20 5.81
C GLU A 258 -1.03 10.54 6.91
N ALA A 259 -1.04 9.78 8.01
CA ALA A 259 -0.14 10.00 9.14
C ALA A 259 1.29 9.50 8.91
N ALA A 260 1.46 8.38 8.21
CA ALA A 260 2.76 7.74 7.95
C ALA A 260 3.56 8.50 6.89
N GLY A 261 2.87 9.13 5.95
CA GLY A 261 3.47 9.91 4.88
C GLY A 261 3.73 9.13 3.60
N ARG A 262 4.22 9.89 2.62
CA ARG A 262 4.37 9.59 1.19
C ARG A 262 5.06 8.27 0.85
N TYR A 263 6.08 7.88 1.62
CA TYR A 263 6.91 6.69 1.39
C TYR A 263 6.70 5.54 2.38
N ALA A 264 5.64 5.59 3.19
CA ALA A 264 5.40 4.55 4.18
C ALA A 264 5.00 3.22 3.54
N ALA A 265 5.66 2.13 3.93
CA ALA A 265 5.23 0.79 3.58
C ALA A 265 3.80 0.53 4.13
N PRO A 266 3.03 -0.37 3.52
CA PRO A 266 1.73 -0.75 4.06
C PRO A 266 1.86 -1.30 5.50
N PRO A 267 0.79 -1.22 6.31
CA PRO A 267 0.80 -1.80 7.64
C PRO A 267 1.05 -3.31 7.56
N ARG A 268 1.84 -3.85 8.50
CA ARG A 268 2.24 -5.27 8.49
C ARG A 268 1.09 -6.21 8.86
N LEU A 269 0.13 -5.70 9.61
CA LEU A 269 -1.03 -6.43 10.11
C LEU A 269 -2.32 -5.67 9.78
N PRO A 270 -3.47 -6.36 9.69
CA PRO A 270 -4.77 -5.70 9.56
C PRO A 270 -5.00 -4.64 10.64
N LEU A 271 -5.69 -3.56 10.27
CA LEU A 271 -6.04 -2.45 11.15
C LEU A 271 -7.53 -2.55 11.52
N HIS A 272 -7.84 -2.68 12.82
CA HIS A 272 -9.22 -2.83 13.32
C HIS A 272 -9.62 -1.75 14.33
N GLU A 273 -8.66 -1.16 15.06
CA GLU A 273 -8.85 -0.08 16.02
C GLU A 273 -7.82 1.05 15.86
N HIS A 274 -8.08 2.19 16.48
CA HIS A 274 -7.19 3.34 16.42
C HIS A 274 -5.76 3.03 16.93
N ARG A 275 -5.63 2.16 17.93
CA ARG A 275 -4.31 1.78 18.46
C ARG A 275 -3.48 1.00 17.45
N ASP A 276 -4.10 0.27 16.53
CA ASP A 276 -3.37 -0.51 15.51
C ASP A 276 -2.60 0.43 14.59
N VAL A 277 -3.25 1.54 14.21
CA VAL A 277 -2.62 2.61 13.41
C VAL A 277 -1.44 3.21 14.16
N ILE A 278 -1.59 3.53 15.45
CA ILE A 278 -0.49 4.05 16.27
C ILE A 278 0.66 3.03 16.36
N SER A 279 0.35 1.76 16.62
CA SER A 279 1.35 0.69 16.71
C SER A 279 2.14 0.52 15.42
N GLU A 280 1.48 0.54 14.25
CA GLU A 280 2.17 0.48 12.96
C GLU A 280 3.01 1.75 12.73
N LEU A 281 2.47 2.95 13.02
CA LEU A 281 3.22 4.21 12.89
C LEU A 281 4.47 4.27 13.78
N GLN A 282 4.44 3.66 14.96
CA GLN A 282 5.61 3.56 15.84
C GLN A 282 6.69 2.62 15.32
N ALA A 283 6.34 1.66 14.44
CA ALA A 283 7.31 0.80 13.78
C ALA A 283 8.05 1.53 12.64
N PHE A 284 7.48 2.63 12.12
CA PHE A 284 8.08 3.46 11.08
C PHE A 284 8.85 4.65 11.69
N VAL A 285 10.17 4.67 11.52
CA VAL A 285 10.98 5.87 11.79
C VAL A 285 11.35 6.52 10.47
N VAL A 286 10.58 7.54 10.07
CA VAL A 286 10.94 8.37 8.91
C VAL A 286 11.91 9.44 9.39
N ALA A 287 13.20 9.27 9.06
CA ALA A 287 14.29 10.14 9.53
C ALA A 287 14.09 11.63 9.23
N GLU A 288 13.32 11.96 8.20
CA GLU A 288 13.11 13.33 7.74
C GLU A 288 11.90 14.04 8.39
N ARG A 289 11.05 13.33 9.14
CA ARG A 289 9.84 13.95 9.73
C ARG A 289 10.12 14.52 11.12
N ARG A 290 9.83 15.81 11.29
CA ARG A 290 9.91 16.50 12.60
C ARG A 290 8.79 16.10 13.56
N VAL A 291 7.56 15.93 13.06
CA VAL A 291 6.40 15.52 13.87
C VAL A 291 6.17 14.01 13.70
N PRO A 292 6.16 13.23 14.80
CA PRO A 292 5.84 11.80 14.76
C PRO A 292 4.47 11.50 14.14
N GLY A 293 4.39 10.47 13.30
CA GLY A 293 3.13 10.04 12.67
C GLY A 293 2.04 9.71 13.69
N SER A 294 2.40 9.12 14.83
CA SER A 294 1.48 8.84 15.93
C SER A 294 0.77 10.09 16.46
N LEU A 295 1.45 11.24 16.51
CA LEU A 295 0.84 12.52 16.89
C LEU A 295 -0.05 13.11 15.81
N LEU A 296 0.35 13.00 14.54
CA LEU A 296 -0.47 13.43 13.41
C LEU A 296 -1.80 12.66 13.37
N TYR A 297 -1.74 11.34 13.55
CA TYR A 297 -2.94 10.51 13.60
C TYR A 297 -3.82 10.85 14.80
N ALA A 298 -3.27 10.95 16.01
CA ALA A 298 -4.03 11.31 17.21
C ALA A 298 -4.72 12.68 17.02
N ALA A 299 -4.03 13.66 16.42
CA ALA A 299 -4.61 14.97 16.13
C ALA A 299 -5.68 14.92 15.04
N ALA A 300 -5.55 14.07 14.02
CA ALA A 300 -6.60 13.85 13.04
C ALA A 300 -7.88 13.27 13.69
N VAL A 301 -7.73 12.23 14.53
CA VAL A 301 -8.84 11.67 15.31
C VAL A 301 -9.48 12.73 16.20
N ALA A 302 -8.68 13.52 16.92
CA ALA A 302 -9.19 14.58 17.79
C ALA A 302 -9.98 15.68 17.06
N ARG A 303 -9.77 15.88 15.74
CA ARG A 303 -10.55 16.84 14.93
C ARG A 303 -11.94 16.34 14.59
N GLU A 304 -12.12 15.03 14.47
CA GLU A 304 -13.42 14.41 14.16
C GLU A 304 -14.28 14.20 15.41
N LEU A 305 -13.66 14.24 16.60
CA LEU A 305 -14.33 14.07 17.88
C LEU A 305 -14.88 15.39 18.44
N SER A 306 -15.98 15.24 19.19
CA SER A 306 -16.61 16.32 19.96
C SER A 306 -16.81 15.90 21.43
N GLY A 307 -16.93 16.88 22.33
CA GLY A 307 -17.21 16.64 23.75
C GLY A 307 -15.99 16.25 24.61
N PRO A 308 -16.20 15.71 25.82
CA PRO A 308 -15.14 15.54 26.83
C PRO A 308 -14.00 14.60 26.40
N ALA A 309 -14.28 13.59 25.57
CA ALA A 309 -13.25 12.70 25.07
C ALA A 309 -12.29 13.42 24.10
N ALA A 310 -12.83 14.32 23.27
CA ALA A 310 -12.04 15.16 22.38
C ALA A 310 -11.13 16.12 23.16
N GLU A 311 -11.65 16.73 24.24
CA GLU A 311 -10.88 17.62 25.11
C GLU A 311 -9.71 16.90 25.78
N ARG A 312 -9.94 15.70 26.33
CA ARG A 312 -8.87 14.89 26.94
C ARG A 312 -7.79 14.50 25.93
N LEU A 313 -8.20 14.12 24.71
CA LEU A 313 -7.24 13.77 23.66
C LEU A 313 -6.44 14.99 23.19
N ARG A 314 -7.07 16.16 23.02
CA ARG A 314 -6.38 17.42 22.68
C ARG A 314 -5.38 17.82 23.77
N PHE A 315 -5.78 17.76 25.03
CA PHE A 315 -4.89 18.03 26.15
C PHE A 315 -3.67 17.08 26.17
N TRP A 316 -3.90 15.79 25.92
CA TRP A 316 -2.79 14.83 25.79
C TRP A 316 -1.85 15.18 24.63
N ILE A 317 -2.39 15.60 23.48
CA ILE A 317 -1.61 16.02 22.31
C ILE A 317 -0.76 17.25 22.66
N GLU A 318 -1.35 18.26 23.30
CA GLU A 318 -0.66 19.49 23.71
C GLU A 318 0.51 19.18 24.66
N MET A 319 0.26 18.39 25.72
CA MET A 319 1.30 17.94 26.64
C MET A 319 2.40 17.16 25.92
N ARG A 320 2.05 16.35 24.92
CA ARG A 320 3.03 15.55 24.18
C ARG A 320 3.88 16.40 23.25
N VAL A 321 3.28 17.35 22.53
CA VAL A 321 3.96 18.34 21.69
C VAL A 321 4.99 19.11 22.51
N GLU A 322 4.59 19.61 23.68
CA GLU A 322 5.49 20.33 24.60
C GLU A 322 6.64 19.43 25.09
N SER A 323 6.34 18.19 25.49
CA SER A 323 7.37 17.25 25.97
C SER A 323 8.42 16.87 24.92
N LEU A 324 8.09 17.02 23.64
CA LEU A 324 8.99 16.76 22.51
C LEU A 324 9.76 18.02 22.07
N GLY A 325 9.47 19.18 22.67
CA GLY A 325 10.00 20.47 22.25
C GLY A 325 9.51 20.90 20.86
N LEU A 326 8.32 20.44 20.45
CA LEU A 326 7.70 20.81 19.18
C LEU A 326 6.83 22.06 19.38
N ASP A 327 6.74 22.90 18.34
CA ASP A 327 5.81 24.04 18.35
C ASP A 327 4.41 23.57 17.90
N GLY A 328 3.37 23.98 18.63
CA GLY A 328 1.97 23.70 18.24
C GLY A 328 1.62 24.22 16.84
N HIS A 329 2.28 25.29 16.38
CA HIS A 329 2.16 25.77 15.01
C HIS A 329 2.79 24.83 13.98
N GLU A 330 3.84 24.07 14.32
CA GLU A 330 4.42 23.03 13.44
C GLU A 330 3.41 21.90 13.24
N LEU A 331 2.81 21.38 14.32
CA LEU A 331 1.75 20.37 14.23
C LEU A 331 0.56 20.89 13.41
N ALA A 332 0.10 22.12 13.68
CA ALA A 332 -0.99 22.72 12.93
C ALA A 332 -0.63 22.94 11.45
N ARG A 333 0.64 23.26 11.14
CA ARG A 333 1.12 23.42 9.76
C ARG A 333 1.15 22.08 9.04
N GLU A 334 1.59 20.99 9.66
CA GLU A 334 1.53 19.65 9.06
C GLU A 334 0.09 19.19 8.83
N LEU A 335 -0.82 19.48 9.75
CA LEU A 335 -2.26 19.17 9.62
C LEU A 335 -3.00 20.06 8.60
N LYS A 336 -2.47 21.25 8.31
CA LYS A 336 -3.00 22.22 7.34
C LYS A 336 -2.24 22.22 6.01
N ALA A 337 -1.04 21.64 5.97
CA ALA A 337 -0.22 21.52 4.78
C ALA A 337 -1.15 20.97 3.71
N PRO A 338 -1.26 21.64 2.55
CA PRO A 338 -2.27 21.32 1.58
C PRO A 338 -2.23 19.82 1.35
N ARG A 339 -3.31 19.16 1.82
CA ARG A 339 -3.67 17.82 1.40
C ARG A 339 -3.54 17.90 -0.09
N THR A 340 -2.50 17.28 -0.65
CA THR A 340 -2.36 17.23 -2.09
C THR A 340 -3.41 16.23 -2.55
N ARG A 341 -4.68 16.65 -2.53
CA ARG A 341 -5.53 16.52 -3.72
C ARG A 341 -4.80 17.33 -4.79
N SER A 342 -3.66 16.83 -5.26
CA SER A 342 -3.09 17.37 -6.47
C SER A 342 -4.17 17.12 -7.52
N GLY A 343 -4.43 18.09 -8.39
CA GLY A 343 -5.17 17.84 -9.63
C GLY A 343 -4.43 16.88 -10.57
N VAL A 344 -3.48 16.11 -10.06
CA VAL A 344 -2.67 15.12 -10.77
C VAL A 344 -3.43 13.79 -10.64
N PRO A 345 -3.91 13.21 -11.75
CA PRO A 345 -4.68 11.97 -11.73
C PRO A 345 -3.94 10.84 -11.02
N ARG A 346 -4.58 10.19 -10.04
CA ARG A 346 -4.10 8.91 -9.49
C ARG A 346 -4.01 7.89 -10.62
N SER A 347 -3.01 7.00 -10.57
CA SER A 347 -2.85 5.99 -11.62
C SER A 347 -2.33 4.65 -11.14
N VAL A 348 -2.61 3.61 -11.92
CA VAL A 348 -1.88 2.34 -11.90
C VAL A 348 -0.87 2.39 -13.05
N MET A 349 0.41 2.32 -12.73
CA MET A 349 1.51 2.29 -13.70
C MET A 349 1.90 0.84 -13.94
N ILE A 350 1.96 0.43 -15.20
CA ILE A 350 2.32 -0.93 -15.61
C ILE A 350 3.48 -0.83 -16.58
N ARG A 351 4.60 -1.46 -16.26
CA ARG A 351 5.76 -1.55 -17.15
C ARG A 351 5.84 -2.95 -17.75
N LEU A 352 5.95 -3.01 -19.08
CA LEU A 352 6.33 -4.22 -19.82
C LEU A 352 7.72 -4.00 -20.40
N LYS A 353 8.74 -4.64 -19.81
CA LYS A 353 10.14 -4.50 -20.25
C LYS A 353 10.62 -5.80 -20.91
N PRO A 354 11.16 -5.77 -22.15
CA PRO A 354 11.78 -6.95 -22.75
C PRO A 354 12.91 -7.50 -21.87
N SER A 355 13.06 -8.82 -21.81
CA SER A 355 14.15 -9.44 -21.07
C SER A 355 15.48 -9.24 -21.78
N ALA A 356 16.52 -8.85 -21.04
CA ALA A 356 17.87 -8.73 -21.57
C ALA A 356 18.47 -10.09 -21.99
N VAL A 357 17.91 -11.20 -21.50
CA VAL A 357 18.36 -12.57 -21.83
C VAL A 357 17.62 -13.10 -23.06
N ASP A 358 16.31 -12.86 -23.15
CA ASP A 358 15.46 -13.29 -24.26
C ASP A 358 14.49 -12.16 -24.63
N PRO A 359 14.80 -11.36 -25.68
CA PRO A 359 13.99 -10.22 -26.08
C PRO A 359 12.55 -10.57 -26.51
N SER A 360 12.23 -11.86 -26.73
CA SER A 360 10.86 -12.31 -27.01
C SER A 360 9.98 -12.45 -25.76
N ARG A 361 10.59 -12.32 -24.57
CA ARG A 361 9.96 -12.40 -23.26
C ARG A 361 9.97 -11.05 -22.56
N TYR A 362 9.02 -10.87 -21.64
CA TYR A 362 8.76 -9.59 -20.99
C TYR A 362 8.62 -9.78 -19.47
N HIS A 363 9.18 -8.83 -18.73
CA HIS A 363 8.92 -8.63 -17.31
C HIS A 363 7.76 -7.66 -17.14
N VAL A 364 6.85 -7.98 -16.23
CA VAL A 364 5.73 -7.13 -15.83
C VAL A 364 5.98 -6.61 -14.44
N ALA A 365 5.99 -5.28 -14.29
CA ALA A 365 6.05 -4.62 -13.00
C ALA A 365 4.91 -3.61 -12.88
N MET A 366 4.35 -3.46 -11.67
CA MET A 366 3.17 -2.63 -11.45
C MET A 366 3.30 -1.78 -10.19
N TRP A 367 2.90 -0.51 -10.29
CA TRP A 367 2.89 0.45 -9.18
C TRP A 367 1.55 1.17 -9.10
N ARG A 368 1.19 1.59 -7.89
CA ARG A 368 0.10 2.52 -7.61
C ARG A 368 0.70 3.90 -7.36
N TYR A 369 0.28 4.86 -8.16
CA TYR A 369 0.65 6.27 -8.05
C TYR A 369 -0.52 7.05 -7.47
N ALA A 370 -0.37 7.51 -6.23
CA ALA A 370 -1.30 8.41 -5.57
C ALA A 370 -0.89 9.89 -5.67
N GLY A 371 0.35 10.15 -6.13
CA GLY A 371 0.94 11.48 -6.30
C GLY A 371 2.46 11.36 -6.52
N PRO A 372 3.17 12.48 -6.80
CA PRO A 372 4.60 12.48 -7.14
C PRO A 372 5.49 11.76 -6.13
N ASP A 373 5.10 11.83 -4.85
CA ASP A 373 5.86 11.23 -3.75
C ASP A 373 5.20 9.96 -3.20
N ALA A 374 4.07 9.53 -3.76
CA ALA A 374 3.27 8.43 -3.23
C ALA A 374 3.14 7.32 -4.29
N ILE A 375 4.27 6.71 -4.60
CA ILE A 375 4.39 5.59 -5.55
C ILE A 375 4.70 4.33 -4.75
N SER A 376 3.81 3.33 -4.82
CA SER A 376 3.97 2.07 -4.09
C SER A 376 3.91 0.88 -5.05
N PRO A 377 4.68 -0.19 -4.84
CA PRO A 377 4.50 -1.41 -5.59
C PRO A 377 3.06 -1.94 -5.43
N ALA A 378 2.52 -2.43 -6.54
CA ALA A 378 1.20 -3.05 -6.60
C ALA A 378 1.29 -4.57 -6.58
N ALA A 379 2.36 -5.13 -7.16
CA ALA A 379 2.69 -6.55 -7.19
C ALA A 379 4.22 -6.71 -7.28
N ALA A 380 4.73 -7.88 -6.92
CA ALA A 380 6.12 -8.24 -7.23
C ALA A 380 6.34 -8.25 -8.75
N GLU A 381 7.55 -7.93 -9.19
CA GLU A 381 7.91 -8.03 -10.60
C GLU A 381 7.88 -9.50 -11.04
N SER A 382 7.27 -9.76 -12.20
CA SER A 382 7.16 -11.11 -12.73
C SER A 382 8.52 -11.64 -13.22
N ASP A 383 8.63 -12.96 -13.29
CA ASP A 383 9.61 -13.61 -14.16
C ASP A 383 9.42 -13.18 -15.64
N ALA A 384 10.39 -13.53 -16.49
CA ALA A 384 10.31 -13.25 -17.93
C ALA A 384 9.27 -14.17 -18.60
N LEU A 385 8.13 -13.60 -18.97
CA LEU A 385 6.98 -14.29 -19.55
C LEU A 385 6.92 -14.09 -21.07
N PRO A 386 6.41 -15.07 -21.85
CA PRO A 386 6.00 -14.83 -23.24
C PRO A 386 4.99 -13.67 -23.33
N LEU A 387 5.01 -12.91 -24.42
CA LEU A 387 4.20 -11.68 -24.57
C LEU A 387 2.72 -11.88 -24.18
N GLN A 388 2.05 -12.92 -24.67
CA GLN A 388 0.63 -13.15 -24.38
C GLN A 388 0.37 -13.42 -22.89
N GLU A 389 1.27 -14.15 -22.23
CA GLU A 389 1.20 -14.40 -20.79
C GLU A 389 1.48 -13.13 -19.99
N ALA A 390 2.44 -12.30 -20.43
CA ALA A 390 2.72 -11.00 -19.80
C ALA A 390 1.50 -10.05 -19.88
N LEU A 391 0.86 -9.97 -21.05
CA LEU A 391 -0.36 -9.16 -21.24
C LEU A 391 -1.51 -9.68 -20.37
N GLU A 392 -1.71 -11.00 -20.31
CA GLU A 392 -2.74 -11.61 -19.44
C GLU A 392 -2.45 -11.36 -17.96
N HIS A 393 -1.18 -11.52 -17.55
CA HIS A 393 -0.76 -11.28 -16.18
C HIS A 393 -1.03 -9.84 -15.76
N ALA A 394 -0.59 -8.85 -16.55
CA ALA A 394 -0.88 -7.44 -16.33
C ALA A 394 -2.40 -7.16 -16.27
N ARG A 395 -3.18 -7.75 -17.18
CA ARG A 395 -4.64 -7.60 -17.22
C ARG A 395 -5.31 -8.17 -15.97
N SER A 396 -4.84 -9.29 -15.45
CA SER A 396 -5.43 -9.99 -14.30
C SER A 396 -5.27 -9.21 -12.99
N LEU A 397 -4.18 -8.45 -12.84
CA LEU A 397 -3.87 -7.68 -11.62
C LEU A 397 -4.66 -6.36 -11.53
N LEU A 398 -5.05 -5.78 -12.67
CA LEU A 398 -5.71 -4.46 -12.76
C LEU A 398 -6.94 -4.26 -11.85
N PRO A 399 -7.94 -5.17 -11.78
CA PRO A 399 -9.17 -4.92 -11.05
C PRO A 399 -8.96 -4.64 -9.56
N GLU A 400 -8.06 -5.40 -8.93
CA GLU A 400 -7.74 -5.23 -7.51
C GLU A 400 -7.07 -3.88 -7.27
N GLN A 401 -6.08 -3.53 -8.08
CA GLN A 401 -5.31 -2.30 -7.90
C GLN A 401 -6.15 -1.04 -8.16
N LEU A 402 -7.01 -1.08 -9.17
CA LEU A 402 -7.98 -0.02 -9.45
C LEU A 402 -9.01 0.12 -8.32
N ALA A 403 -9.45 -0.99 -7.72
CA ALA A 403 -10.37 -0.95 -6.59
C ALA A 403 -9.70 -0.35 -5.34
N ILE A 404 -8.44 -0.67 -5.06
CA ILE A 404 -7.68 -0.07 -3.95
C ILE A 404 -7.59 1.45 -4.12
N LEU A 405 -7.22 1.94 -5.32
CA LEU A 405 -7.14 3.39 -5.58
C LEU A 405 -8.52 4.08 -5.60
N GLY A 406 -9.57 3.37 -6.00
CA GLY A 406 -10.95 3.89 -6.09
C GLY A 406 -11.67 4.04 -4.75
N ARG A 407 -11.23 3.34 -3.69
CA ARG A 407 -11.85 3.40 -2.34
C ARG A 407 -11.77 4.78 -1.67
N SER A 408 -10.91 5.67 -2.14
CA SER A 408 -10.76 7.02 -1.54
C SER A 408 -11.76 8.06 -2.07
N GLY A 409 -12.72 7.68 -2.93
CA GLY A 409 -13.68 8.59 -3.58
C GLY A 409 -13.04 9.49 -4.64
N GLY A 410 -13.78 9.85 -5.70
CA GLY A 410 -13.33 10.74 -6.78
C GLY A 410 -13.35 10.11 -8.19
N ASP A 411 -12.75 10.79 -9.15
CA ASP A 411 -12.64 10.38 -10.57
C ASP A 411 -11.94 9.02 -10.73
N PRO A 412 -12.25 8.27 -11.81
CA PRO A 412 -11.60 6.99 -12.07
C PRO A 412 -10.08 7.14 -12.17
N ALA A 413 -9.34 6.28 -11.45
CA ALA A 413 -7.88 6.22 -11.56
C ALA A 413 -7.45 5.93 -13.01
N MET A 414 -6.40 6.61 -13.47
CA MET A 414 -5.79 6.40 -14.78
C MET A 414 -4.98 5.11 -14.81
N VAL A 415 -4.79 4.53 -16.00
CA VAL A 415 -3.86 3.43 -16.24
C VAL A 415 -2.76 3.95 -17.17
N GLU A 416 -1.52 3.88 -16.71
CA GLU A 416 -0.33 4.26 -17.47
C GLU A 416 0.41 2.99 -17.90
N LEU A 417 0.55 2.77 -19.20
CA LEU A 417 1.27 1.64 -19.76
C LEU A 417 2.60 2.11 -20.33
N ILE A 418 3.68 1.72 -19.64
CA ILE A 418 5.06 2.00 -20.01
C ILE A 418 5.56 0.80 -20.81
N VAL A 419 5.65 0.97 -22.12
CA VAL A 419 5.86 -0.13 -23.07
C VAL A 419 6.87 0.28 -24.14
N PRO A 420 7.64 -0.67 -24.70
CA PRO A 420 8.44 -0.40 -25.88
C PRO A 420 7.55 -0.05 -27.07
N GLN A 421 8.10 0.67 -28.05
CA GLN A 421 7.36 1.19 -29.20
C GLN A 421 6.61 0.09 -29.98
N ASP A 422 7.20 -1.11 -30.12
CA ASP A 422 6.59 -2.26 -30.79
C ASP A 422 5.26 -2.72 -30.17
N LEU A 423 5.03 -2.41 -28.89
CA LEU A 423 3.80 -2.76 -28.18
C LEU A 423 2.77 -1.62 -28.15
N MET A 424 3.07 -0.43 -28.68
CA MET A 424 2.14 0.70 -28.66
C MET A 424 0.88 0.50 -29.52
N GLU A 425 0.89 -0.48 -30.43
CA GLU A 425 -0.27 -0.88 -31.25
C GLU A 425 -1.19 -1.93 -30.60
N GLN A 426 -0.88 -2.37 -29.38
CA GLN A 426 -1.76 -3.28 -28.64
C GLN A 426 -3.06 -2.57 -28.21
N ASP A 427 -4.13 -3.34 -28.03
CA ASP A 427 -5.50 -2.86 -27.76
C ASP A 427 -5.79 -2.71 -26.26
N PHE A 428 -4.85 -2.14 -25.52
CA PHE A 428 -4.91 -2.03 -24.06
C PHE A 428 -6.20 -1.40 -23.52
N ASP A 429 -6.74 -0.38 -24.18
CA ASP A 429 -8.00 0.27 -23.82
C ASP A 429 -9.23 -0.63 -24.05
N GLU A 430 -9.14 -1.66 -24.88
CA GLU A 430 -10.21 -2.63 -25.10
C GLU A 430 -10.15 -3.84 -24.16
N TRP A 431 -9.14 -3.92 -23.30
CA TRP A 431 -9.04 -4.96 -22.28
C TRP A 431 -10.30 -5.05 -21.42
N LYS A 432 -10.70 -6.28 -21.10
CA LYS A 432 -11.89 -6.60 -20.28
C LYS A 432 -11.45 -7.33 -19.00
N PRO A 433 -10.82 -6.62 -18.05
CA PRO A 433 -10.23 -7.26 -16.87
C PRO A 433 -11.27 -7.73 -15.84
N TRP A 434 -12.53 -7.29 -15.95
CA TRP A 434 -13.59 -7.66 -15.00
C TRP A 434 -14.36 -8.90 -15.44
N ALA A 435 -14.06 -10.07 -14.85
CA ALA A 435 -14.70 -11.35 -15.17
C ALA A 435 -16.24 -11.30 -15.12
N ARG A 436 -16.83 -10.61 -14.14
CA ARG A 436 -18.30 -10.47 -13.99
C ARG A 436 -18.93 -9.39 -14.86
N LYS A 437 -18.13 -8.64 -15.64
CA LYS A 437 -18.57 -7.50 -16.47
C LYS A 437 -17.88 -7.54 -17.85
N ALA A 438 -18.03 -8.65 -18.57
CA ALA A 438 -17.37 -8.90 -19.87
C ALA A 438 -17.73 -7.88 -20.98
N TRP A 439 -18.73 -7.03 -20.77
CA TRP A 439 -19.07 -5.93 -21.69
C TRP A 439 -18.31 -4.62 -21.42
N SER A 440 -17.60 -4.53 -20.30
CA SER A 440 -16.92 -3.31 -19.83
C SER A 440 -15.44 -3.33 -20.24
N SER A 441 -15.04 -2.44 -21.16
CA SER A 441 -13.63 -2.29 -21.52
C SER A 441 -12.93 -1.22 -20.67
N LEU A 442 -11.61 -1.38 -20.53
CA LEU A 442 -10.76 -0.61 -19.64
C LEU A 442 -10.82 0.89 -19.96
N GLY A 443 -10.59 1.27 -21.21
CA GLY A 443 -10.53 2.66 -21.69
C GLY A 443 -11.86 3.40 -21.72
N ARG A 444 -12.99 2.71 -21.48
CA ARG A 444 -14.30 3.34 -21.24
C ARG A 444 -14.55 3.62 -19.76
N LYS A 445 -13.94 2.83 -18.87
CA LYS A 445 -14.08 2.98 -17.41
C LYS A 445 -13.00 3.85 -16.79
N HIS A 446 -11.80 3.79 -17.31
CA HIS A 446 -10.61 4.46 -16.80
C HIS A 446 -9.89 5.20 -17.93
N PRO A 447 -9.27 6.37 -17.65
CA PRO A 447 -8.29 6.93 -18.58
C PRO A 447 -7.17 5.92 -18.81
N VAL A 448 -6.81 5.67 -20.07
CA VAL A 448 -5.71 4.76 -20.44
C VAL A 448 -4.78 5.52 -21.35
N VAL A 449 -3.51 5.61 -20.94
CA VAL A 449 -2.44 6.31 -21.65
C VAL A 449 -1.24 5.40 -21.86
N LEU A 450 -0.54 5.61 -22.97
CA LEU A 450 0.75 4.99 -23.25
C LEU A 450 1.89 5.93 -22.88
N ARG A 451 3.01 5.33 -22.51
CA ARG A 451 4.28 5.98 -22.21
C ARG A 451 5.40 5.16 -22.84
N ASP A 452 6.37 5.86 -23.39
CA ASP A 452 7.53 5.25 -24.04
C ASP A 452 8.49 4.71 -22.97
N LEU A 453 8.92 3.46 -23.13
CA LEU A 453 9.82 2.82 -22.16
C LEU A 453 11.22 3.42 -22.25
N GLU A 454 11.67 3.74 -23.46
CA GLU A 454 13.01 4.17 -23.81
C GLU A 454 13.33 5.54 -23.17
N ARG A 455 12.35 6.45 -23.08
CA ARG A 455 12.46 7.72 -22.34
C ARG A 455 12.74 7.61 -20.84
N PHE A 456 12.54 6.45 -20.22
CA PHE A 456 12.93 6.22 -18.83
C PHE A 456 14.39 5.80 -18.66
N ASP A 457 15.00 5.28 -19.72
CA ASP A 457 16.36 4.72 -19.70
C ASP A 457 17.40 5.73 -20.28
N ASP A 458 16.98 6.87 -20.85
CA ASP A 458 17.85 7.88 -21.49
C ASP A 458 17.73 9.30 -20.86
N ASP A 459 18.81 9.75 -20.22
CA ASP A 459 18.90 11.06 -19.54
C ASP A 459 18.95 12.26 -20.51
N GLU A 460 19.46 12.09 -21.73
CA GLU A 460 19.56 13.19 -22.71
C GLU A 460 18.17 13.57 -23.24
N LEU A 461 17.34 12.56 -23.54
CA LEU A 461 15.95 12.74 -23.95
C LEU A 461 15.11 13.46 -22.88
N HIS A 462 15.48 13.29 -21.61
CA HIS A 462 14.72 13.80 -20.46
C HIS A 462 14.65 15.34 -20.41
N GLN A 463 15.72 16.04 -20.83
CA GLN A 463 15.76 17.51 -20.76
C GLN A 463 14.82 18.16 -21.78
N TYR A 464 14.84 17.67 -23.03
CA TYR A 464 13.96 18.14 -24.11
C TYR A 464 12.50 17.85 -23.80
N TRP A 465 12.23 16.63 -23.32
CA TRP A 465 10.92 16.18 -22.88
C TRP A 465 10.34 17.06 -21.76
N ARG A 466 11.10 17.29 -20.68
CA ARG A 466 10.66 18.17 -19.57
C ARG A 466 10.38 19.60 -20.04
N SER A 467 11.21 20.14 -20.93
CA SER A 467 11.03 21.49 -21.46
C SER A 467 9.75 21.65 -22.27
N ARG A 468 9.45 20.70 -23.19
CA ARG A 468 8.21 20.71 -23.95
C ARG A 468 6.99 20.42 -23.07
N TRP A 469 7.11 19.55 -22.07
CA TRP A 469 6.06 19.31 -21.08
C TRP A 469 5.66 20.57 -20.30
N GLN A 470 6.64 21.31 -19.79
CA GLN A 470 6.36 22.56 -19.05
C GLN A 470 5.62 23.58 -19.93
N ARG A 471 5.96 23.67 -21.22
CA ARG A 471 5.26 24.52 -22.18
C ARG A 471 3.85 24.01 -22.49
N PHE A 472 3.65 22.70 -22.63
CA PHE A 472 2.34 22.08 -22.79
C PHE A 472 1.42 22.44 -21.61
N MET A 473 1.93 22.33 -20.38
CA MET A 473 1.21 22.65 -19.16
C MET A 473 0.94 24.17 -19.02
N ALA A 474 1.87 25.02 -19.45
CA ALA A 474 1.70 26.48 -19.44
C ALA A 474 0.75 27.01 -20.53
N GLY A 475 0.63 26.29 -21.66
CA GLY A 475 -0.22 26.66 -22.81
C GLY A 475 -1.74 26.69 -22.51
N ALA A 476 -2.16 26.24 -21.33
CA ALA A 476 -3.54 26.31 -20.85
C ALA A 476 -4.08 27.76 -20.78
N ALA A 477 -3.21 28.77 -20.65
CA ALA A 477 -3.59 30.16 -20.46
C ALA A 477 -3.81 30.98 -21.75
N SER A 478 -3.57 30.44 -22.96
CA SER A 478 -3.43 31.26 -24.19
C SER A 478 -4.02 30.67 -25.48
N GLY A 479 -5.10 29.88 -25.41
CA GLY A 479 -5.80 29.37 -26.60
C GLY A 479 -5.58 27.89 -26.92
N GLY A 480 -5.04 27.12 -25.97
CA GLY A 480 -4.81 25.68 -26.09
C GLY A 480 -3.38 25.34 -26.52
N PRO A 481 -2.90 24.11 -26.27
CA PRO A 481 -1.55 23.69 -26.64
C PRO A 481 -1.40 23.62 -28.18
N ALA A 482 -0.21 23.94 -28.69
CA ALA A 482 0.05 23.84 -30.13
C ALA A 482 0.04 22.37 -30.55
N MET A 483 -0.88 22.05 -31.47
CA MET A 483 -1.05 20.71 -32.04
C MET A 483 -0.75 20.75 -33.54
N ALA A 484 -0.09 19.73 -34.06
CA ALA A 484 0.11 19.55 -35.49
C ALA A 484 -0.35 18.17 -35.96
N LEU A 485 -0.72 18.09 -37.24
CA LEU A 485 -1.04 16.84 -37.92
C LEU A 485 0.20 16.39 -38.73
N ALA A 486 0.68 15.19 -38.46
CA ALA A 486 1.73 14.54 -39.24
C ALA A 486 1.09 13.63 -40.31
N CYS A 487 1.05 14.14 -41.54
CA CYS A 487 0.67 13.39 -42.74
C CYS A 487 1.92 13.19 -43.58
N ASP A 488 2.65 12.08 -43.48
CA ASP A 488 3.49 11.70 -44.63
C ASP A 488 3.84 10.21 -44.72
N ALA A 489 3.99 9.78 -45.97
CA ALA A 489 4.41 8.46 -46.39
C ALA A 489 5.93 8.39 -46.66
N GLU A 490 6.65 9.51 -46.73
CA GLU A 490 8.08 9.57 -47.12
C GLU A 490 8.90 10.69 -46.43
N ALA A 491 8.57 11.07 -45.19
CA ALA A 491 9.32 12.13 -44.49
C ALA A 491 10.76 11.66 -44.15
N ASP A 492 11.75 12.40 -44.63
CA ASP A 492 13.14 12.32 -44.18
C ASP A 492 13.21 12.68 -42.69
N GLN A 493 13.79 11.80 -41.87
CA GLN A 493 13.85 11.95 -40.41
C GLN A 493 14.58 13.23 -40.01
N GLU A 494 15.64 13.62 -40.74
CA GLU A 494 16.40 14.85 -40.47
C GLU A 494 15.54 16.10 -40.70
N MET A 495 14.73 16.10 -41.76
CA MET A 495 13.83 17.21 -42.06
C MET A 495 12.68 17.30 -41.03
N LEU A 496 12.17 16.16 -40.58
CA LEU A 496 11.15 16.09 -39.54
C LEU A 496 11.67 16.61 -38.20
N GLU A 497 12.85 16.15 -37.78
CA GLU A 497 13.53 16.64 -36.57
C GLU A 497 13.76 18.15 -36.65
N GLY A 498 14.34 18.63 -37.75
CA GLY A 498 14.59 20.06 -37.97
C GLY A 498 13.33 20.90 -37.89
N TRP A 499 12.19 20.38 -38.36
CA TRP A 499 10.90 21.05 -38.21
C TRP A 499 10.42 21.07 -36.76
N ILE A 500 10.46 19.93 -36.04
CA ILE A 500 10.03 19.86 -34.63
C ILE A 500 10.87 20.81 -33.76
N GLU A 501 12.18 20.87 -34.01
CA GLU A 501 13.10 21.77 -33.30
C GLU A 501 12.88 23.25 -33.66
N SER A 502 12.43 23.54 -34.89
CA SER A 502 12.02 24.89 -35.28
C SER A 502 10.70 25.37 -34.64
N GLU A 503 9.94 24.45 -34.02
CA GLU A 503 8.67 24.73 -33.34
C GLU A 503 8.74 24.35 -31.84
N PRO A 504 9.40 25.17 -30.98
CA PRO A 504 9.56 24.86 -29.55
C PRO A 504 8.25 24.79 -28.75
N SER A 505 7.17 25.36 -29.29
CA SER A 505 5.83 25.36 -28.69
C SER A 505 5.01 24.12 -29.06
N LEU A 506 5.44 23.33 -30.04
CA LEU A 506 4.77 22.10 -30.45
C LEU A 506 4.73 21.13 -29.27
N ALA A 507 3.51 20.85 -28.80
CA ALA A 507 3.28 20.13 -27.57
C ALA A 507 2.46 18.84 -27.76
N ALA A 508 1.72 18.74 -28.87
CA ALA A 508 1.06 17.50 -29.26
C ALA A 508 1.14 17.24 -30.76
N LEU A 509 1.31 15.97 -31.12
CA LEU A 509 1.30 15.51 -32.52
C LEU A 509 0.13 14.55 -32.75
N VAL A 510 -0.55 14.70 -33.88
CA VAL A 510 -1.59 13.77 -34.32
C VAL A 510 -1.06 13.03 -35.54
N LEU A 511 -0.96 11.70 -35.47
CA LEU A 511 -0.52 10.88 -36.60
C LEU A 511 -1.72 10.61 -37.52
N ALA A 512 -1.50 10.77 -38.83
CA ALA A 512 -2.52 10.49 -39.84
C ALA A 512 -2.84 8.99 -39.99
N GLY A 513 -1.96 8.11 -39.51
CA GLY A 513 -2.08 6.66 -39.66
C GLY A 513 -1.67 5.88 -38.42
N SER A 514 -2.00 4.59 -38.42
CA SER A 514 -1.54 3.62 -37.42
C SER A 514 -0.03 3.39 -37.55
N LEU A 515 0.63 3.04 -36.43
CA LEU A 515 2.05 2.71 -36.39
C LEU A 515 2.39 1.41 -37.16
N ARG A 516 1.37 0.66 -37.60
CA ARG A 516 1.55 -0.44 -38.58
C ARG A 516 2.03 0.05 -39.94
N ILE A 517 1.91 1.35 -40.20
CA ILE A 517 2.48 2.02 -41.36
C ILE A 517 3.90 2.47 -40.99
N PRO A 518 4.95 2.00 -41.69
CA PRO A 518 6.34 2.32 -41.34
C PRO A 518 6.63 3.81 -41.20
N SER A 519 6.04 4.65 -42.07
CA SER A 519 6.23 6.10 -42.01
C SER A 519 5.68 6.72 -40.72
N SER A 520 4.58 6.18 -40.17
CA SER A 520 4.02 6.66 -38.90
C SER A 520 4.87 6.24 -37.70
N GLY A 521 5.49 5.05 -37.77
CA GLY A 521 6.49 4.60 -36.80
C GLY A 521 7.73 5.50 -36.78
N ALA A 522 8.28 5.84 -37.95
CA ALA A 522 9.42 6.76 -38.05
C ALA A 522 9.09 8.17 -37.51
N VAL A 523 7.86 8.66 -37.75
CA VAL A 523 7.39 9.94 -37.19
C VAL A 523 7.29 9.87 -35.67
N LEU A 524 6.78 8.76 -35.12
CA LEU A 524 6.70 8.54 -33.67
C LEU A 524 8.11 8.57 -33.06
N GLU A 525 9.05 7.84 -33.62
CA GLU A 525 10.44 7.76 -33.15
C GLU A 525 11.09 9.15 -33.07
N VAL A 526 11.05 9.91 -34.16
CA VAL A 526 11.60 11.28 -34.21
C VAL A 526 10.88 12.20 -33.22
N ALA A 527 9.54 12.16 -33.16
CA ALA A 527 8.79 12.98 -32.21
C ALA A 527 9.12 12.64 -30.75
N LEU A 528 9.34 11.36 -30.45
CA LEU A 528 9.71 10.92 -29.11
C LEU A 528 11.12 11.40 -28.73
N ALA A 529 12.09 11.24 -29.64
CA ALA A 529 13.46 11.71 -29.48
C ALA A 529 13.53 13.24 -29.31
N SER A 530 12.73 14.01 -30.05
CA SER A 530 12.64 15.48 -29.91
C SER A 530 11.81 15.94 -28.70
N GLY A 531 11.36 15.02 -27.82
CA GLY A 531 10.70 15.34 -26.55
C GLY A 531 9.22 15.72 -26.65
N VAL A 532 8.52 15.42 -27.77
CA VAL A 532 7.07 15.69 -27.89
C VAL A 532 6.30 14.86 -26.86
N PRO A 533 5.58 15.47 -25.90
CA PRO A 533 5.04 14.72 -24.76
C PRO A 533 3.68 14.06 -25.01
N VAL A 534 2.95 14.49 -26.04
CA VAL A 534 1.61 13.99 -26.34
C VAL A 534 1.50 13.61 -27.80
N ILE A 535 1.08 12.37 -28.07
CA ILE A 535 0.90 11.86 -29.43
C ILE A 535 -0.43 11.11 -29.50
N LEU A 536 -1.25 11.41 -30.51
CA LEU A 536 -2.55 10.76 -30.71
C LEU A 536 -2.63 10.14 -32.10
N TRP A 537 -3.19 8.93 -32.20
CA TRP A 537 -3.43 8.24 -33.46
C TRP A 537 -4.56 7.23 -33.32
N ARG A 538 -5.01 6.63 -34.43
CA ARG A 538 -5.99 5.54 -34.42
C ARG A 538 -5.34 4.23 -34.84
N ARG A 539 -5.65 3.13 -34.14
CA ARG A 539 -5.25 1.78 -34.58
C ARG A 539 -6.03 1.32 -35.82
N SER A 540 -7.32 1.64 -35.86
CA SER A 540 -8.25 1.17 -36.90
C SER A 540 -8.65 2.28 -37.87
N ASP A 541 -7.81 2.55 -38.88
CA ASP A 541 -8.18 3.12 -40.19
C ASP A 541 -6.88 3.45 -40.94
N PRO A 542 -6.48 2.72 -41.98
CA PRO A 542 -5.63 3.29 -43.00
C PRO A 542 -6.53 4.07 -43.95
N GLN A 543 -7.15 5.17 -43.51
CA GLN A 543 -7.65 6.15 -44.48
C GLN A 543 -6.43 6.86 -45.04
N ARG A 544 -5.74 6.16 -45.96
CA ARG A 544 -4.69 6.73 -46.78
C ARG A 544 -5.27 8.01 -47.37
N CYS A 545 -4.71 9.17 -47.07
CA CYS A 545 -4.68 10.22 -48.08
C CYS A 545 -3.73 9.66 -49.15
N SER A 546 -4.25 8.78 -50.03
CA SER A 546 -3.44 8.18 -51.09
C SER A 546 -2.99 9.34 -51.95
N ALA A 547 -1.67 9.56 -52.01
CA ALA A 547 -1.06 10.58 -52.86
C ALA A 547 -1.55 10.52 -54.32
N SER A 548 -2.12 9.40 -54.77
CA SER A 548 -2.70 9.22 -56.10
C SER A 548 -4.15 9.72 -56.27
N ALA A 549 -4.87 10.11 -55.21
CA ALA A 549 -6.28 10.53 -55.31
C ALA A 549 -6.50 12.05 -55.24
N TYR A 550 -5.51 12.81 -54.76
CA TYR A 550 -5.60 14.26 -54.64
C TYR A 550 -4.31 14.91 -55.16
N SER A 551 -4.32 15.24 -56.46
CA SER A 551 -3.27 16.01 -57.12
C SER A 551 -3.26 17.45 -56.58
N GLY A 552 -2.61 17.67 -55.44
CA GLY A 552 -2.52 19.01 -54.84
C GLY A 552 -2.26 19.05 -53.35
N CYS A 553 -2.23 17.92 -52.63
CA CYS A 553 -1.79 17.91 -51.23
C CYS A 553 -0.26 18.06 -51.22
N PRO A 554 0.30 19.21 -50.79
CA PRO A 554 1.75 19.35 -50.74
C PRO A 554 2.29 18.38 -49.70
N HIS A 555 3.22 17.51 -50.12
CA HIS A 555 4.07 16.66 -49.27
C HIS A 555 4.98 17.48 -48.36
N ARG A 556 4.38 18.22 -47.44
CA ARG A 556 5.08 18.95 -46.39
C ARG A 556 4.16 19.00 -45.20
N ILE A 557 4.75 18.94 -44.01
CA ILE A 557 4.12 19.36 -42.76
C ILE A 557 3.67 20.83 -42.94
N PRO A 558 2.40 21.15 -43.26
CA PRO A 558 2.09 22.51 -43.66
C PRO A 558 1.41 23.22 -42.49
N ARG A 559 1.96 24.39 -42.16
CA ARG A 559 1.32 25.41 -41.31
C ARG A 559 -0.12 25.74 -41.73
N ASP A 560 -0.56 25.36 -42.92
CA ASP A 560 -1.90 25.65 -43.39
C ASP A 560 -2.32 24.69 -44.52
N CYS A 561 -3.10 23.65 -44.21
CA CYS A 561 -3.95 22.98 -45.21
C CYS A 561 -5.15 23.86 -45.62
N SER A 562 -5.12 25.18 -45.39
CA SER A 562 -6.28 26.08 -45.43
C SER A 562 -6.51 26.74 -46.79
N THR A 563 -5.59 26.64 -47.76
CA THR A 563 -5.61 27.47 -48.97
C THR A 563 -5.82 26.74 -50.30
N ALA A 564 -5.94 25.40 -50.31
CA ALA A 564 -6.32 24.67 -51.52
C ALA A 564 -7.84 24.44 -51.55
N GLU A 565 -8.51 24.85 -52.63
CA GLU A 565 -9.98 24.81 -52.79
C GLU A 565 -10.58 23.39 -52.70
N ASP A 566 -9.74 22.34 -52.75
CA ASP A 566 -10.12 20.91 -52.57
C ASP A 566 -9.71 20.31 -51.20
N ALA A 567 -9.17 21.09 -50.26
CA ALA A 567 -8.68 20.62 -48.96
C ALA A 567 -9.78 20.23 -47.94
N GLY A 568 -11.04 20.14 -48.38
CA GLY A 568 -12.20 19.77 -47.57
C GLY A 568 -12.41 18.26 -47.39
N SER A 569 -11.66 17.40 -48.10
CA SER A 569 -11.95 15.95 -48.16
C SER A 569 -10.85 14.99 -47.66
N CYS A 570 -9.66 15.45 -47.21
CA CYS A 570 -8.65 14.53 -46.66
C CYS A 570 -9.08 14.05 -45.26
N PRO A 571 -9.29 12.73 -45.06
CA PRO A 571 -9.86 12.27 -43.80
C PRO A 571 -8.96 12.43 -42.59
N ALA A 572 -7.62 12.46 -42.77
CA ALA A 572 -6.68 12.77 -41.71
C ALA A 572 -6.86 14.21 -41.17
N LYS A 573 -7.20 15.16 -42.05
CA LYS A 573 -7.50 16.55 -41.67
C LYS A 573 -8.84 16.66 -40.95
N ALA A 574 -9.86 15.91 -41.39
CA ALA A 574 -11.14 15.83 -40.68
C ALA A 574 -10.93 15.26 -39.26
N PHE A 575 -10.23 14.12 -39.16
CA PHE A 575 -9.82 13.50 -37.88
C PHE A 575 -9.09 14.51 -36.97
N PHE A 576 -8.08 15.21 -37.48
CA PHE A 576 -7.36 16.23 -36.72
C PHE A 576 -8.25 17.37 -36.26
N THR A 577 -9.13 17.87 -37.14
CA THR A 577 -10.01 19.00 -36.84
C THR A 577 -11.02 18.64 -35.75
N ASP A 578 -11.64 17.46 -35.85
CA ASP A 578 -12.59 16.95 -34.87
C ASP A 578 -11.91 16.68 -33.53
N LEU A 579 -10.74 16.03 -33.55
CA LEU A 579 -9.96 15.73 -32.34
C LEU A 579 -9.49 17.01 -31.65
N ARG A 580 -8.92 17.97 -32.41
CA ARG A 580 -8.47 19.26 -31.89
C ARG A 580 -9.62 20.01 -31.22
N THR A 581 -10.80 20.03 -31.86
CA THR A 581 -12.01 20.64 -31.29
C THR A 581 -12.40 19.98 -29.97
N ASP A 582 -12.36 18.65 -29.92
CA ASP A 582 -12.76 17.90 -28.74
C ASP A 582 -11.81 18.04 -27.54
N VAL A 583 -10.49 18.14 -27.78
CA VAL A 583 -9.50 18.26 -26.71
C VAL A 583 -9.24 19.71 -26.30
N ALA A 584 -9.41 20.68 -27.21
CA ALA A 584 -9.33 22.11 -26.90
C ALA A 584 -10.40 22.57 -25.91
N ALA A 585 -11.46 21.79 -25.72
CA ALA A 585 -12.49 22.03 -24.71
C ALA A 585 -12.04 21.75 -23.26
N THR A 586 -10.82 21.23 -23.06
CA THR A 586 -10.31 20.81 -21.75
C THR A 586 -8.85 21.21 -21.55
N GLU A 587 -8.45 21.41 -20.29
CA GLU A 587 -7.06 21.72 -19.98
C GLU A 587 -6.14 20.51 -20.23
N PRO A 588 -4.84 20.73 -20.56
CA PRO A 588 -3.86 19.67 -20.82
C PRO A 588 -3.87 18.48 -19.82
N PRO A 589 -4.00 18.67 -18.49
CA PRO A 589 -4.05 17.56 -17.52
C PRO A 589 -5.32 16.71 -17.60
N GLN A 590 -6.38 17.24 -18.23
CA GLN A 590 -7.68 16.59 -18.35
C GLN A 590 -7.82 15.77 -19.64
N TRP A 591 -6.84 15.83 -20.55
CA TRP A 591 -6.89 15.12 -21.84
C TRP A 591 -7.06 13.60 -21.70
N PRO A 592 -6.40 12.89 -20.76
CA PRO A 592 -6.65 11.47 -20.54
C PRO A 592 -8.13 11.16 -20.21
N GLU A 593 -8.74 11.96 -19.35
CA GLU A 593 -10.15 11.83 -18.99
C GLU A 593 -11.06 12.21 -20.17
N ARG A 594 -10.70 13.22 -20.95
CA ARG A 594 -11.43 13.59 -22.18
C ARG A 594 -11.42 12.45 -23.19
N VAL A 595 -10.27 11.82 -23.45
CA VAL A 595 -10.16 10.68 -24.36
C VAL A 595 -11.00 9.49 -23.87
N ARG A 596 -11.02 9.20 -22.56
CA ARG A 596 -11.92 8.19 -21.97
C ARG A 596 -13.38 8.48 -22.30
N GLN A 597 -13.82 9.72 -22.16
CA GLN A 597 -15.20 10.12 -22.47
C GLN A 597 -15.52 9.98 -23.97
N LEU A 598 -14.57 10.34 -24.84
CA LEU A 598 -14.72 10.20 -26.30
C LEU A 598 -14.83 8.73 -26.72
N ARG A 599 -14.02 7.82 -26.14
CA ARG A 599 -14.17 6.36 -26.33
C ARG A 599 -15.57 5.88 -25.89
N GLY A 600 -16.09 6.41 -24.79
CA GLY A 600 -17.46 6.17 -24.34
C GLY A 600 -18.53 6.62 -25.34
N LYS A 601 -18.39 7.82 -25.90
CA LYS A 601 -19.29 8.36 -26.95
C LYS A 601 -19.23 7.52 -28.22
N ALA A 602 -18.02 7.15 -28.67
CA ALA A 602 -17.82 6.31 -29.84
C ALA A 602 -18.52 4.96 -29.72
N ALA A 603 -18.51 4.35 -28.53
CA ALA A 603 -19.20 3.08 -28.26
C ALA A 603 -20.73 3.19 -28.14
N ALA A 604 -21.27 4.39 -27.85
CA ALA A 604 -22.72 4.62 -27.74
C ALA A 604 -23.37 5.00 -29.08
N GLY A 605 -22.59 5.45 -30.06
CA GLY A 605 -23.09 5.85 -31.39
C GLY A 605 -23.54 4.65 -32.23
N SER A 606 -24.63 4.82 -32.98
CA SER A 606 -25.28 3.77 -33.80
C SER A 606 -24.61 3.52 -35.17
N THR A 607 -23.53 4.24 -35.49
CA THR A 607 -22.88 4.22 -36.80
C THR A 607 -21.36 4.16 -36.63
N GLY A 608 -20.71 3.17 -37.25
CA GLY A 608 -19.30 2.81 -37.05
C GLY A 608 -18.24 3.79 -37.57
N GLY A 609 -18.34 5.08 -37.24
CA GLY A 609 -17.47 6.14 -37.79
C GLY A 609 -17.08 7.27 -36.83
N HIS A 610 -17.25 7.14 -35.52
CA HIS A 610 -16.78 8.19 -34.59
C HIS A 610 -15.24 8.23 -34.59
N HIS A 611 -14.66 9.42 -34.73
CA HIS A 611 -13.22 9.66 -34.80
C HIS A 611 -12.41 9.19 -33.57
N ALA A 612 -13.07 8.94 -32.44
CA ALA A 612 -12.43 8.45 -31.22
C ALA A 612 -12.44 6.91 -31.09
N LYS A 613 -13.02 6.20 -32.07
CA LYS A 613 -12.95 4.75 -32.14
C LYS A 613 -11.50 4.32 -32.36
N ASP A 614 -11.01 3.44 -31.49
CA ASP A 614 -9.64 2.93 -31.49
C ASP A 614 -8.57 4.04 -31.37
N LEU A 615 -8.93 5.17 -30.75
CA LEU A 615 -8.04 6.28 -30.48
C LEU A 615 -7.05 5.89 -29.39
N VAL A 616 -5.77 6.05 -29.68
CA VAL A 616 -4.65 5.89 -28.76
C VAL A 616 -4.16 7.26 -28.32
N LEU A 617 -3.79 7.34 -27.05
CA LEU A 617 -3.22 8.52 -26.43
C LEU A 617 -1.90 8.13 -25.78
N LEU A 618 -0.79 8.59 -26.34
CA LEU A 618 0.46 8.70 -25.63
C LEU A 618 0.44 10.04 -24.87
N TRP A 619 0.59 9.96 -23.55
CA TRP A 619 0.59 11.12 -22.66
C TRP A 619 1.67 10.87 -21.62
N ASP A 620 2.77 11.59 -21.75
CA ASP A 620 4.02 11.24 -21.09
C ASP A 620 4.51 12.39 -20.23
N ASP A 621 4.29 12.28 -18.92
CA ASP A 621 4.65 13.29 -17.92
C ASP A 621 6.04 12.97 -17.29
N PRO A 622 7.07 13.80 -17.52
CA PRO A 622 8.43 13.57 -17.03
C PRO A 622 8.57 13.59 -15.52
N GLU A 623 7.61 14.19 -14.82
CA GLU A 623 7.60 14.24 -13.36
C GLU A 623 6.98 12.98 -12.74
N ARG A 624 6.37 12.11 -13.55
CA ARG A 624 5.85 10.80 -13.13
C ARG A 624 6.88 9.70 -13.34
N ARG A 625 7.91 9.67 -12.49
CA ARG A 625 9.01 8.69 -12.57
C ARG A 625 8.67 7.35 -11.89
N LEU A 626 9.25 6.27 -12.39
CA LEU A 626 9.27 4.99 -11.69
C LEU A 626 10.36 5.01 -10.60
N PRO A 627 10.17 4.32 -9.46
CA PRO A 627 11.23 4.15 -8.48
C PRO A 627 12.43 3.39 -9.09
N GLU A 628 13.65 3.85 -8.85
CA GLU A 628 14.89 3.27 -9.42
C GLU A 628 15.22 1.85 -8.91
N ALA A 629 14.54 1.37 -7.86
CA ALA A 629 14.83 0.06 -7.27
C ALA A 629 14.06 -1.08 -7.98
N PRO A 630 14.71 -2.20 -8.34
CA PRO A 630 13.99 -3.42 -8.70
C PRO A 630 13.12 -3.83 -7.52
N LEU A 631 11.87 -4.23 -7.81
CA LEU A 631 10.93 -4.75 -6.82
C LEU A 631 11.35 -6.15 -6.38
N ARG A 632 12.46 -6.25 -5.65
CA ARG A 632 12.87 -7.43 -4.92
C ARG A 632 12.60 -7.20 -3.45
N TYR A 633 11.33 -7.31 -3.06
CA TYR A 633 10.98 -7.64 -1.68
C TYR A 633 10.67 -9.13 -1.66
N ALA A 634 11.66 -9.90 -1.16
CA ALA A 634 11.56 -11.28 -0.75
C ALA A 634 11.68 -11.34 0.77
#